data_AF-A0A3S5DFK1-F1
#
_entry.id   AF-A0A3S5DFK1-F1
#
_cell.length_a   1.000
_cell.length_b   1.000
_cell.length_c   1.000
_cell.angle_alpha   90.00
_cell.angle_beta   90.00
_cell.angle_gamma   90.00
#
_symmetry.space_group_name_H-M   'P 1'
#
loop_
_entity.id
_entity.type
_entity.pdbx_description
1 polymer ?
#
loop_
_entity_poly.entity_id
_entity_poly.type
_entity_poly.pdbx_seq_one_letter_code
_entity_poly.pdbx_strand_id
1 'polypeptide(L)' 'MPHLAELVANAKAAVEDAQDVAALDLVRVEYLGKKGHFTLQMQSLRELPAEERPAAGR' A
#
# COMPACT_ATOMS: atom_id res chain seq x y z
N MET A 1 6.78 3.00 10.02
CA MET A 1 5.91 2.86 8.83
C MET A 1 6.75 3.27 7.64
N PRO A 2 6.97 2.40 6.63
CA PRO A 2 7.63 2.84 5.41
C PRO A 2 6.85 4.02 4.82
N HIS A 3 7.56 5.01 4.29
CA HIS A 3 6.92 6.15 3.65
C HIS A 3 6.20 5.67 2.38
N LEU A 4 5.12 6.34 1.95
CA LEU A 4 4.31 5.90 0.80
C LEU A 4 5.18 5.64 -0.45
N ALA A 5 6.21 6.47 -0.65
CA ALA A 5 7.18 6.31 -1.74
C ALA A 5 7.92 4.97 -1.69
N GLU A 6 8.35 4.50 -0.51
CA GLU A 6 9.02 3.22 -0.34
C GLU A 6 8.06 2.06 -0.61
N LEU A 7 6.81 2.17 -0.12
CA LEU A 7 5.80 1.15 -0.37
C LEU A 7 5.49 1.02 -1.87
N VAL A 8 5.41 2.15 -2.58
CA VAL A 8 5.22 2.17 -4.04
C VAL A 8 6.43 1.58 -4.77
N ALA A 9 7.65 1.90 -4.34
CA ALA A 9 8.86 1.33 -4.94
C ALA A 9 8.92 -0.20 -4.78
N ASN A 10 8.63 -0.69 -3.57
CA ASN A 10 8.61 -2.13 -3.27
C ASN A 10 7.49 -2.86 -4.04
N ALA A 11 6.30 -2.26 -4.13
CA ALA A 11 5.20 -2.82 -4.90
C ALA A 11 5.55 -2.92 -6.39
N LYS A 12 6.22 -1.90 -6.96
CA LYS A 12 6.67 -1.93 -8.36
C LYS A 12 7.69 -3.03 -8.61
N ALA A 13 8.70 -3.15 -7.76
CA ALA A 13 9.70 -4.21 -7.86
C ALA A 13 9.04 -5.60 -7.77
N ALA A 14 8.12 -5.80 -6.81
CA ALA A 14 7.40 -7.06 -6.67
C ALA A 14 6.52 -7.39 -7.88
N VAL A 15 5.92 -6.39 -8.53
CA VAL A 15 5.18 -6.56 -9.80
C VAL A 15 6.11 -6.96 -10.94
N GLU A 16 7.29 -6.33 -11.05
CA GLU A 16 8.29 -6.65 -12.08
C GLU A 16 8.87 -8.07 -11.90
N ASP A 17 9.03 -8.53 -10.66
CA ASP A 17 9.56 -9.86 -10.33
C ASP A 17 8.51 -10.99 -10.46
N ALA A 18 7.22 -10.66 -10.55
CA ALA A 18 6.16 -11.66 -10.65
C ALA A 18 6.21 -12.39 -12.01
N GLN A 19 6.50 -13.70 -11.97
CA GLN A 19 6.73 -14.51 -13.17
C GLN A 19 5.44 -15.11 -13.78
N ASP A 20 4.33 -15.05 -13.05
CA ASP A 20 3.04 -15.55 -13.50
C ASP A 20 1.88 -14.78 -12.86
N VAL A 21 0.67 -15.08 -13.34
CA VAL A 21 -0.56 -14.42 -12.87
C VAL A 21 -0.86 -14.74 -11.41
N ALA A 22 -0.46 -15.91 -10.91
CA ALA A 22 -0.69 -16.28 -9.52
C ALA A 22 0.22 -15.48 -8.58
N ALA A 23 1.49 -15.29 -8.95
CA ALA A 23 2.43 -14.42 -8.25
C ALA A 23 1.94 -12.96 -8.27
N LEU A 24 1.44 -12.47 -9.41
CA LEU A 24 0.88 -11.13 -9.51
C LEU A 24 -0.38 -10.95 -8.64
N ASP A 25 -1.20 -11.99 -8.51
CA ASP A 25 -2.36 -12.01 -7.60
C ASP A 25 -1.95 -11.87 -6.14
N LEU A 26 -0.88 -12.59 -5.73
CA LEU A 26 -0.31 -12.48 -4.39
C LEU A 26 0.19 -11.07 -4.10
N VAL A 27 0.94 -10.46 -5.03
CA VAL A 27 1.40 -9.07 -4.91
C VAL A 27 0.20 -8.13 -4.77
N ARG A 28 -0.86 -8.30 -5.58
CA ARG A 28 -2.08 -7.50 -5.45
C ARG A 28 -2.72 -7.65 -4.07
N VAL A 29 -2.81 -8.87 -3.53
CA VAL A 29 -3.40 -9.11 -2.19
C VAL A 29 -2.57 -8.48 -1.08
N GLU A 30 -1.24 -8.59 -1.15
CA GLU A 30 -0.32 -8.04 -0.15
C GLU A 30 -0.36 -6.51 -0.07
N TYR A 31 -0.39 -5.83 -1.22
CA TYR A 31 -0.36 -4.37 -1.24
C TYR A 31 -1.74 -3.74 -1.21
N LEU A 32 -2.69 -4.28 -1.97
CA LEU A 32 -4.01 -3.68 -2.23
C LEU A 32 -5.19 -4.48 -1.64
N GLY A 33 -4.93 -5.63 -1.00
CA GLY A 33 -5.97 -6.41 -0.35
C GLY A 33 -6.63 -5.70 0.83
N LYS A 34 -7.70 -6.28 1.36
CA LYS A 34 -8.46 -5.72 2.51
C LYS A 34 -7.61 -5.50 3.77
N LYS A 35 -6.54 -6.28 3.91
CA LYS A 35 -5.53 -6.15 4.99
C LYS A 35 -4.14 -5.86 4.42
N GLY A 36 -4.07 -5.44 3.16
CA GLY A 36 -2.82 -5.12 2.51
C GLY A 36 -2.25 -3.80 3.01
N HIS A 37 -0.97 -3.59 2.75
CA HIS A 37 -0.22 -2.43 3.27
C HIS A 37 -0.91 -1.09 2.99
N PHE A 38 -1.42 -0.89 1.77
CA PHE A 38 -2.07 0.36 1.41
C PHE A 38 -3.39 0.56 2.16
N THR A 39 -4.22 -0.49 2.28
CA THR A 39 -5.50 -0.42 2.99
C THR A 39 -5.30 -0.11 4.47
N LEU A 40 -4.30 -0.72 5.11
CA LEU A 40 -3.97 -0.44 6.51
C LEU A 40 -3.49 1.00 6.70
N GLN A 41 -2.67 1.52 5.78
CA GLN A 41 -2.24 2.91 5.82
C GLN A 41 -3.42 3.88 5.62
N MET A 42 -4.35 3.59 4.72
CA MET A 42 -5.57 4.41 4.56
C MET A 42 -6.48 4.35 5.79
N GLN A 43 -6.52 3.23 6.51
CA GLN A 43 -7.25 3.11 7.77
C GLN A 43 -6.64 3.98 8.86
N SER A 44 -5.31 4.01 9.00
CA SER A 44 -4.67 4.88 10.00
C SER A 44 -4.91 6.37 9.72
N LEU A 45 -5.06 6.78 8.45
CA LEU A 45 -5.46 8.14 8.11
C LEU A 45 -6.87 8.50 8.58
N ARG A 46 -7.79 7.52 8.67
CA ARG A 46 -9.16 7.77 9.16
C ARG A 46 -9.18 8.11 10.65
N GLU A 47 -8.20 7.62 11.40
CA GLU A 47 -8.05 7.87 12.84
C GLU A 47 -7.56 9.30 13.14
N LEU A 48 -7.01 10.00 12.15
CA LEU A 48 -6.56 11.38 12.29
C LEU A 48 -7.73 12.39 12.29
N PRO A 49 -7.59 13.53 12.99
CA PRO A 49 -8.48 14.67 12.86
C PRO A 49 -8.62 15.12 11.40
N ALA A 50 -9.80 15.62 11.02
CA ALA A 50 -10.10 15.95 9.62
C ALA A 50 -9.09 16.92 8.98
N GLU A 51 -8.54 17.84 9.78
CA GLU A 51 -7.57 18.84 9.33
C GLU A 51 -6.17 18.27 9.06
N GLU A 52 -5.82 17.14 9.69
CA GLU A 52 -4.50 16.50 9.57
C GLU A 52 -4.44 15.46 8.43
N ARG A 53 -5.60 14.91 8.02
CA ARG A 53 -5.69 13.90 6.95
C ARG A 53 -5.05 14.31 5.62
N PRO A 54 -5.22 15.55 5.11
CA PRO A 54 -4.61 15.96 3.84
C PRO A 54 -3.09 16.07 3.92
N ALA A 55 -2.51 16.31 5.10
CA ALA A 55 -1.07 16.34 5.28
C ALA A 55 -0.48 14.93 5.33
N ALA A 56 -1.13 14.01 6.04
CA ALA A 56 -0.67 12.64 6.21
C ALA A 56 -0.95 11.73 4.99
N GLY A 57 -1.90 12.09 4.13
CA GLY A 57 -2.20 11.37 2.88
C GLY A 57 -1.42 11.83 1.65
N ARG A 58 -0.45 12.75 1.81
CA ARG A 58 0.40 13.26 0.72
C ARG A 58 1.61 12.37 0.44
#